data_AF-A0A6L6EEC7-F1
#
_entry.id   AF-A0A6L6EEC7-F1
#
_cell.length_a   1.000
_cell.length_b   1.000
_cell.length_c   1.000
_cell.angle_alpha   90.00
_cell.angle_beta   90.00
_cell.angle_gamma   90.00
#
_symmetry.space_group_name_H-M   'P 1'
#
loop_
_entity.id
_entity.type
_entity.pdbx_description
1 polymer ?
#
loop_
_entity_poly.entity_id
_entity_poly.type
_entity_poly.pdbx_seq_one_letter_code
_entity_poly.pdbx_strand_id
1 'polypeptide(L)'
;MIYDVIVVGGGHNGLISASYLAKAGKSVLLIEGSDHLGGASISYQAFPEHDVRLSRYSYLVSLLPDKIVKDLGMKFTTKSREISSYTPDFRGGEDCGLLVERNVGKLSEQSFNKLTGSNHEFLAWKKFYSEVESIAKVIAPTLLEPLPSVKNLKSKLGNDLLWNNICEQPIGQVVRERFSDDLVRGVVLTDALIGT
;
A
#
# COMPACT_ATOMS: atom_id res chain seq x y z
N MET A 1 24.04 -30.91 -11.86
CA MET A 1 24.50 -29.52 -12.07
C MET A 1 24.56 -28.84 -10.71
N ILE A 2 25.56 -27.99 -10.49
CA ILE A 2 25.65 -27.14 -9.28
C ILE A 2 25.14 -25.76 -9.69
N TYR A 3 24.21 -25.21 -8.92
CA TYR A 3 23.72 -23.83 -9.08
C TYR A 3 24.35 -22.94 -8.01
N ASP A 4 24.62 -21.68 -8.33
CA ASP A 4 25.12 -20.69 -7.37
C ASP A 4 24.04 -20.35 -6.34
N VAL A 5 22.77 -20.28 -6.77
CA VAL A 5 21.63 -19.91 -5.91
C VAL A 5 20.41 -20.76 -6.24
N ILE A 6 19.67 -21.15 -5.20
CA ILE A 6 18.34 -21.75 -5.31
C ILE A 6 17.32 -20.76 -4.74
N VAL A 7 16.29 -20.41 -5.52
CA VAL A 7 15.15 -19.59 -5.10
C VAL A 7 13.92 -20.48 -4.98
N VAL A 8 13.34 -20.55 -3.79
CA VAL A 8 12.14 -21.34 -3.53
C VAL A 8 10.94 -20.40 -3.48
N GLY A 9 10.00 -20.59 -4.41
CA GLY A 9 8.84 -19.74 -4.65
C GLY A 9 8.97 -18.91 -5.93
N GLY A 10 8.07 -19.15 -6.88
CA GLY A 10 7.90 -18.46 -8.14
C GLY A 10 6.93 -17.27 -8.09
N GLY A 11 6.70 -16.70 -6.91
CA GLY A 11 5.97 -15.44 -6.74
C GLY A 11 6.75 -14.23 -7.26
N HIS A 12 6.10 -13.06 -7.37
CA HIS A 12 6.73 -11.82 -7.85
C HIS A 12 8.09 -11.50 -7.19
N ASN A 13 8.22 -11.65 -5.86
CA ASN A 13 9.49 -11.43 -5.17
C ASN A 13 10.57 -12.44 -5.59
N GLY A 14 10.23 -13.73 -5.65
CA GLY A 14 11.16 -14.78 -6.08
C GLY A 14 11.62 -14.57 -7.53
N LEU A 15 10.71 -14.19 -8.42
CA LEU A 15 11.02 -13.85 -9.81
C LEU A 15 11.94 -12.62 -9.91
N ILE A 16 11.69 -11.57 -9.16
CA ILE A 16 12.55 -10.38 -9.10
C ILE A 16 13.95 -10.76 -8.61
N SER A 17 14.05 -11.47 -7.49
CA SER A 17 15.34 -11.91 -6.92
C SER A 17 16.12 -12.79 -7.89
N ALA A 18 15.47 -13.81 -8.47
CA ALA A 18 16.10 -14.69 -9.46
C ALA A 18 16.58 -13.91 -10.69
N SER A 19 15.79 -12.92 -11.16
CA SER A 19 16.16 -12.09 -12.31
C SER A 19 17.39 -11.23 -12.03
N TYR A 20 17.47 -10.58 -10.86
CA TYR A 20 18.65 -9.80 -10.50
C TYR A 20 19.90 -10.66 -10.32
N LEU A 21 19.77 -11.84 -9.71
CA LEU A 21 20.90 -12.77 -9.55
C LEU A 21 21.40 -13.30 -10.90
N ALA A 22 20.48 -13.67 -11.80
CA ALA A 22 20.83 -14.08 -13.16
C ALA A 22 21.51 -12.93 -13.93
N LYS A 23 21.00 -11.69 -13.81
CA LYS A 23 21.65 -10.51 -14.39
C LYS A 23 23.04 -10.24 -13.83
N ALA A 24 23.30 -10.62 -12.58
CA ALA A 24 24.62 -10.56 -11.95
C ALA A 24 25.53 -11.75 -12.35
N GLY A 25 25.12 -12.59 -13.31
CA GLY A 25 25.91 -13.70 -13.84
C GLY A 25 25.87 -14.97 -13.01
N LYS A 26 24.93 -15.10 -12.06
CA LYS A 26 24.75 -16.32 -11.26
C LYS A 26 23.91 -17.35 -11.99
N SER A 27 24.26 -18.62 -11.84
CA SER A 27 23.39 -19.74 -12.18
C SER A 27 22.32 -19.91 -11.10
N VAL A 28 21.04 -19.77 -11.48
CA VAL A 28 19.91 -19.77 -10.54
C VAL A 28 18.94 -20.90 -10.86
N LEU A 29 18.59 -21.69 -9.85
CA LEU A 29 17.47 -22.64 -9.90
C LEU A 29 16.28 -22.03 -9.17
N LEU A 30 15.20 -21.75 -9.89
CA LEU A 30 13.92 -21.35 -9.30
C LEU A 30 12.98 -22.56 -9.22
N ILE A 31 12.39 -22.79 -8.05
CA ILE A 31 11.46 -23.90 -7.80
C ILE A 31 10.14 -23.30 -7.33
N GLU A 32 9.04 -23.69 -7.97
CA GLU A 32 7.67 -23.31 -7.61
C GLU A 32 6.83 -24.58 -7.44
N GLY A 33 5.96 -24.60 -6.42
CA GLY A 33 5.09 -25.75 -6.15
C GLY A 33 3.83 -25.77 -7.01
N SER A 34 3.43 -24.62 -7.54
CA SER A 34 2.30 -24.44 -8.45
C SER A 34 2.67 -24.75 -9.89
N ASP A 35 1.67 -24.95 -10.74
CA ASP A 35 1.82 -25.11 -12.20
C ASP A 35 2.05 -23.78 -12.94
N HIS A 36 2.13 -22.66 -12.22
CA HIS A 36 2.29 -21.32 -12.76
C HIS A 36 3.21 -20.46 -11.90
N LEU A 37 3.79 -19.45 -12.54
CA LEU A 37 4.58 -18.40 -11.88
C LEU A 37 3.73 -17.16 -11.61
N GLY A 38 4.26 -16.25 -10.78
CA GLY A 38 3.65 -14.95 -10.42
C GLY A 38 3.08 -14.93 -9.01
N GLY A 39 2.71 -16.09 -8.44
CA GLY A 39 2.17 -16.19 -7.08
C GLY A 39 0.96 -15.27 -6.89
N ALA A 40 1.06 -14.30 -5.98
CA ALA A 40 -0.02 -13.37 -5.65
C ALA A 40 -0.28 -12.30 -6.73
N SER A 41 0.61 -12.15 -7.72
CA SER A 41 0.48 -11.16 -8.80
C SER A 41 -0.21 -11.70 -10.06
N ILE A 42 -0.68 -12.95 -10.04
CA ILE A 42 -1.45 -13.49 -11.18
C ILE A 42 -2.86 -12.89 -11.23
N SER A 43 -3.43 -12.91 -12.42
CA SER A 43 -4.86 -12.66 -12.64
C SER A 43 -5.59 -14.00 -12.75
N TYR A 44 -6.69 -14.15 -12.02
CA TYR A 44 -7.56 -15.32 -12.07
C TYR A 44 -8.98 -14.90 -12.43
N GLN A 45 -9.72 -15.81 -13.06
CA GLN A 45 -11.11 -15.56 -13.41
C GLN A 45 -11.99 -15.93 -12.22
N ALA A 46 -12.41 -14.93 -11.45
CA ALA A 46 -13.25 -15.13 -10.26
C ALA A 46 -14.71 -15.45 -10.61
N PHE A 47 -15.17 -14.92 -11.74
CA PHE A 47 -16.54 -15.03 -12.23
C PHE A 47 -16.52 -15.71 -13.60
N PRO A 48 -16.73 -17.04 -13.68
CA PRO A 48 -16.65 -17.80 -14.94
C PRO A 48 -17.57 -17.26 -16.04
N GLU A 49 -18.71 -16.69 -15.66
CA GLU A 49 -19.72 -16.08 -16.52
C GLU A 49 -19.31 -14.73 -17.13
N HIS A 50 -18.21 -14.14 -16.65
CA HIS A 50 -17.71 -12.86 -17.11
C HIS A 50 -16.27 -12.99 -17.61
N ASP A 51 -15.97 -12.38 -18.77
CA ASP A 51 -14.60 -12.29 -19.28
C ASP A 51 -13.82 -11.19 -18.55
N VAL A 52 -13.62 -11.41 -17.24
CA VAL A 52 -12.86 -10.54 -16.37
C VAL A 52 -11.90 -11.38 -15.54
N ARG A 53 -10.64 -10.94 -15.51
CA ARG A 53 -9.64 -11.51 -14.62
C ARG A 53 -9.31 -10.52 -13.52
N LEU A 54 -9.43 -10.97 -12.28
CA LEU A 54 -9.09 -10.19 -11.10
C LEU A 54 -7.71 -10.62 -10.59
N SER A 55 -6.92 -9.68 -10.10
CA SER A 55 -5.73 -10.07 -9.35
C SER A 55 -6.11 -10.59 -7.98
N ARG A 56 -5.36 -11.59 -7.48
CA ARG A 56 -5.52 -12.07 -6.10
C ARG A 56 -5.09 -11.04 -5.06
N TYR A 57 -4.00 -10.31 -5.30
CA TYR A 57 -3.43 -9.37 -4.31
C TYR A 57 -2.73 -8.13 -4.93
N SER A 58 -2.95 -7.78 -6.21
CA SER A 58 -2.27 -6.61 -6.82
C SER A 58 -2.82 -5.24 -6.40
N TYR A 59 -3.65 -5.15 -5.36
CA TYR A 59 -4.11 -3.84 -4.86
C TYR A 59 -2.96 -3.00 -4.28
N LEU A 60 -1.82 -3.62 -3.97
CA LEU A 60 -0.57 -2.98 -3.53
C LEU A 60 0.45 -2.76 -4.65
N VAL A 61 0.03 -2.80 -5.92
CA VAL A 61 0.96 -2.57 -7.04
C VAL A 61 1.60 -1.18 -7.02
N SER A 62 1.03 -0.24 -6.26
CA SER A 62 1.63 1.08 -5.99
C SER A 62 3.00 1.02 -5.32
N LEU A 63 3.33 -0.08 -4.65
CA LEU A 63 4.63 -0.27 -3.99
C LEU A 63 5.69 -0.87 -4.91
N LEU A 64 5.36 -1.22 -6.16
CA LEU A 64 6.33 -1.70 -7.14
C LEU A 64 7.28 -0.55 -7.54
N PRO A 65 8.59 -0.63 -7.24
CA PRO A 65 9.49 0.48 -7.51
C PRO A 65 9.82 0.62 -9.01
N ASP A 66 9.81 1.85 -9.51
CA ASP A 66 10.15 2.17 -10.91
C ASP A 66 11.54 1.68 -11.32
N LYS A 67 12.49 1.64 -10.38
CA LYS A 67 13.84 1.10 -10.59
C LYS A 67 13.79 -0.37 -10.97
N ILE A 68 12.94 -1.19 -10.35
CA ILE A 68 12.80 -2.61 -10.69
C ILE A 68 12.19 -2.78 -12.08
N VAL A 69 11.14 -2.01 -12.39
CA VAL A 69 10.51 -2.00 -13.73
C VAL A 69 11.54 -1.68 -14.80
N LYS A 70 12.34 -0.64 -14.58
CA LYS A 70 13.42 -0.21 -15.49
C LYS A 70 14.52 -1.25 -15.60
N ASP A 71 15.07 -1.71 -14.48
CA ASP A 71 16.20 -2.62 -14.43
C ASP A 71 15.86 -3.96 -15.11
N LEU A 72 14.64 -4.45 -14.96
CA LEU A 72 14.19 -5.71 -15.56
C LEU A 72 13.55 -5.52 -16.95
N GLY A 73 13.49 -4.29 -17.47
CA GLY A 73 12.91 -4.00 -18.80
C GLY A 73 11.43 -4.37 -18.91
N MET A 74 10.69 -4.28 -17.81
CA MET A 74 9.28 -4.69 -17.76
C MET A 74 8.41 -3.71 -18.54
N LYS A 75 7.55 -4.24 -19.42
CA LYS A 75 6.49 -3.46 -20.08
C LYS A 75 5.26 -3.44 -19.18
N PHE A 76 5.23 -2.49 -18.26
CA PHE A 76 4.19 -2.39 -17.24
C PHE A 76 3.58 -0.99 -17.22
N THR A 77 2.26 -0.91 -17.09
CA THR A 77 1.55 0.37 -17.02
C THR A 77 0.45 0.25 -15.98
N THR A 78 0.46 1.16 -15.01
CA THR A 78 -0.62 1.29 -14.03
C THR A 78 -1.69 2.24 -14.57
N LYS A 79 -2.95 1.91 -14.30
CA LYS A 79 -4.08 2.82 -14.53
C LYS A 79 -4.52 3.37 -13.19
N SER A 80 -4.56 4.70 -13.08
CA SER A 80 -5.03 5.36 -11.87
C SER A 80 -6.55 5.25 -11.76
N ARG A 81 -7.03 5.18 -10.53
CA ARG A 81 -8.45 5.25 -10.17
C ARG A 81 -8.78 6.61 -9.58
N GLU A 82 -9.99 7.10 -9.81
CA GLU A 82 -10.48 8.36 -9.23
C GLU A 82 -10.93 8.16 -7.78
N ILE A 83 -11.55 7.02 -7.48
CA ILE A 83 -12.02 6.67 -6.13
C ILE A 83 -11.06 5.70 -5.47
N SER A 84 -10.58 6.04 -4.28
CA SER A 84 -9.71 5.21 -3.45
C SER A 84 -10.50 4.15 -2.68
N SER A 85 -11.66 4.49 -2.14
CA SER A 85 -12.46 3.51 -1.42
C SER A 85 -13.90 3.94 -1.32
N TYR A 86 -14.77 2.93 -1.13
CA TYR A 86 -16.10 3.11 -0.60
C TYR A 86 -16.28 2.07 0.51
N THR A 87 -16.58 2.54 1.72
CA THR A 87 -16.81 1.67 2.88
C THR A 87 -18.29 1.77 3.27
N PRO A 88 -19.12 0.75 2.95
CA PRO A 88 -20.53 0.76 3.31
C PRO A 88 -20.72 0.61 4.82
N ASP A 89 -21.82 1.16 5.33
CA ASP A 89 -22.23 1.08 6.74
C ASP A 89 -23.75 1.18 6.85
N PHE A 90 -24.29 0.89 8.03
CA PHE A 90 -25.71 0.98 8.31
C PHE A 90 -25.93 1.68 9.65
N ARG A 91 -26.51 2.89 9.63
CA ARG A 91 -26.69 3.73 10.82
C ARG A 91 -28.12 4.23 10.90
N GLY A 92 -28.72 4.11 12.09
CA GLY A 92 -30.05 4.67 12.34
C GLY A 92 -31.17 4.10 11.45
N GLY A 93 -30.99 2.89 10.89
CA GLY A 93 -31.97 2.29 9.98
C GLY A 93 -31.77 2.64 8.50
N GLU A 94 -30.70 3.37 8.16
CA GLU A 94 -30.41 3.79 6.78
C GLU A 94 -29.05 3.28 6.30
N ASP A 95 -28.99 2.90 5.02
CA ASP A 95 -27.73 2.59 4.34
C ASP A 95 -26.91 3.86 4.17
N CYS A 96 -25.64 3.79 4.58
CA CYS A 96 -24.69 4.87 4.41
C CYS A 96 -23.30 4.33 4.06
N GLY A 97 -22.31 5.23 4.01
CA GLY A 97 -20.94 4.83 3.76
C GLY A 97 -20.00 6.00 3.54
N LEU A 98 -18.70 5.69 3.54
CA LEU A 98 -17.63 6.65 3.29
C LEU A 98 -17.02 6.43 1.91
N LEU A 99 -17.23 7.39 1.02
CA LEU A 99 -16.55 7.50 -0.26
C LEU A 99 -15.31 8.38 -0.11
N VAL A 100 -14.16 7.87 -0.53
CA VAL A 100 -12.89 8.61 -0.52
C VAL A 100 -12.31 8.64 -1.92
N GLU A 101 -12.17 9.84 -2.48
CA GLU A 101 -11.42 10.12 -3.71
C GLU A 101 -9.91 9.85 -3.50
N ARG A 102 -9.22 9.39 -4.55
CA ARG A 102 -7.76 9.23 -4.55
C ARG A 102 -7.06 10.55 -4.25
N ASN A 103 -7.45 11.59 -4.97
CA ASN A 103 -7.04 12.96 -4.67
C ASN A 103 -8.20 13.60 -3.92
N VAL A 104 -8.09 13.65 -2.60
CA VAL A 104 -9.16 14.04 -1.70
C VAL A 104 -9.74 15.40 -2.10
N GLY A 105 -11.02 15.42 -2.50
CA GLY A 105 -11.70 16.59 -3.05
C GLY A 105 -13.11 16.79 -2.47
N LYS A 106 -14.00 17.36 -3.29
CA LYS A 106 -15.35 17.74 -2.87
C LYS A 106 -16.24 16.53 -2.58
N LEU A 107 -16.07 15.41 -3.28
CA LEU A 107 -16.91 14.22 -3.06
C LEU A 107 -16.54 13.57 -1.73
N SER A 108 -15.24 13.47 -1.43
CA SER A 108 -14.78 13.04 -0.11
C SER A 108 -15.34 13.94 0.98
N GLU A 109 -15.16 15.26 0.87
CA GLU A 109 -15.65 16.22 1.87
C GLU A 109 -17.16 16.06 2.14
N GLN A 110 -17.95 15.97 1.08
CA GLN A 110 -19.39 15.74 1.19
C GLN A 110 -19.72 14.40 1.84
N SER A 111 -19.00 13.33 1.50
CA SER A 111 -19.20 12.01 2.10
C SER A 111 -18.86 11.99 3.59
N PHE A 112 -17.77 12.63 4.00
CA PHE A 112 -17.41 12.78 5.42
C PHE A 112 -18.46 13.59 6.17
N ASN A 113 -18.88 14.74 5.62
CA ASN A 113 -19.91 15.58 6.23
C ASN A 113 -21.23 14.84 6.39
N LYS A 114 -21.66 14.08 5.36
CA LYS A 114 -22.89 13.29 5.39
C LYS A 114 -22.82 12.18 6.44
N LEU A 115 -21.69 11.49 6.54
CA LEU A 115 -21.52 10.35 7.46
C LEU A 115 -21.39 10.80 8.93
N THR A 116 -20.64 11.88 9.17
CA THR A 116 -20.15 12.26 10.51
C THR A 116 -20.84 13.51 11.07
N GLY A 117 -21.66 14.16 10.25
CA GLY A 117 -22.41 15.37 10.60
C GLY A 117 -21.59 16.67 10.61
N SER A 118 -20.28 16.61 10.34
CA SER A 118 -19.42 17.80 10.30
C SER A 118 -18.15 17.59 9.46
N ASN A 119 -17.40 18.67 9.25
CA ASN A 119 -16.14 18.61 8.50
C ASN A 119 -14.93 18.19 9.35
N HIS A 120 -15.15 17.85 10.63
CA HIS A 120 -14.06 17.56 11.57
C HIS A 120 -13.20 16.38 11.11
N GLU A 121 -13.82 15.25 10.80
CA GLU A 121 -13.14 14.01 10.37
C GLU A 121 -12.38 14.21 9.06
N PHE A 122 -12.93 14.97 8.12
CA PHE A 122 -12.28 15.27 6.85
C PHE A 122 -11.02 16.14 7.03
N LEU A 123 -11.07 17.14 7.90
CA LEU A 123 -9.90 17.97 8.21
C LEU A 123 -8.83 17.16 8.94
N ALA A 124 -9.23 16.30 9.88
CA ALA A 124 -8.33 15.36 10.55
C ALA A 124 -7.67 14.39 9.56
N TRP A 125 -8.45 13.87 8.61
CA TRP A 125 -7.98 12.99 7.54
C TRP A 125 -6.90 13.67 6.69
N LYS A 126 -7.19 14.85 6.14
CA LYS A 126 -6.21 15.61 5.33
C LYS A 126 -4.93 15.86 6.11
N LYS A 127 -5.03 16.25 7.37
CA LYS A 127 -3.86 16.49 8.23
C LYS A 127 -3.06 15.20 8.43
N PHE A 128 -3.70 14.12 8.85
CA PHE A 128 -3.05 12.83 9.10
C PHE A 128 -2.34 12.29 7.85
N TYR A 129 -3.00 12.23 6.69
CA TYR A 129 -2.37 11.71 5.48
C TYR A 129 -1.29 12.65 4.92
N SER A 130 -1.38 13.97 5.13
CA SER A 130 -0.27 14.89 4.79
C SER A 130 0.99 14.64 5.63
N GLU A 131 0.81 14.27 6.89
CA GLU A 131 1.90 13.91 7.79
C GLU A 131 2.50 12.55 7.40
N VAL A 132 1.67 11.55 7.09
CA VAL A 132 2.14 10.25 6.56
C VAL A 132 2.91 10.45 5.24
N GLU A 133 2.42 11.29 4.34
CA GLU A 133 3.10 11.62 3.08
C GLU A 133 4.48 12.24 3.34
N SER A 134 4.62 13.10 4.36
CA SER A 134 5.90 13.71 4.71
C SER A 134 6.94 12.66 5.17
N ILE A 135 6.51 11.63 5.90
CA ILE A 135 7.36 10.49 6.27
C ILE A 135 7.70 9.67 5.03
N ALA A 136 6.71 9.36 4.19
CA ALA A 136 6.90 8.58 2.98
C ALA A 136 7.95 9.22 2.04
N LYS A 137 7.95 10.56 1.91
CA LYS A 137 8.97 11.29 1.13
C LYS A 137 10.40 11.08 1.64
N VAL A 138 10.59 10.78 2.92
CA VAL A 138 11.90 10.50 3.52
C VAL A 138 12.27 9.01 3.42
N ILE A 139 11.31 8.12 3.64
CA ILE A 139 11.56 6.66 3.72
C ILE A 139 11.58 6.03 2.33
N ALA A 140 10.61 6.34 1.45
CA ALA A 140 10.44 5.65 0.16
C ALA A 140 11.71 5.65 -0.71
N PRO A 141 12.49 6.75 -0.82
CA PRO A 141 13.74 6.73 -1.60
C PRO A 141 14.81 5.78 -1.05
N THR A 142 14.72 5.38 0.21
CA THR A 142 15.71 4.52 0.88
C THR A 142 15.41 3.03 0.75
N LEU A 143 14.21 2.64 0.30
CA LEU A 143 13.77 1.25 0.24
C LEU A 143 14.62 0.36 -0.68
N LEU A 144 15.35 0.96 -1.63
CA LEU A 144 16.23 0.26 -2.57
C LEU A 144 17.72 0.52 -2.31
N GLU A 145 18.04 1.16 -1.19
CA GLU A 145 19.39 1.50 -0.78
C GLU A 145 19.76 0.72 0.50
N PRO A 146 21.05 0.65 0.88
CA PRO A 146 21.43 0.07 2.17
C PRO A 146 20.64 0.70 3.32
N LEU A 147 20.18 -0.14 4.25
CA LEU A 147 19.29 0.26 5.34
C LEU A 147 19.89 1.44 6.13
N PRO A 148 19.27 2.64 6.10
CA PRO A 148 19.74 3.78 6.87
C PRO A 148 19.48 3.59 8.36
N SER A 149 20.28 4.26 9.21
CA SER A 149 20.00 4.29 10.64
C SER A 149 18.76 5.12 10.95
N VAL A 150 18.05 4.76 12.02
CA VAL A 150 16.90 5.53 12.53
C VAL A 150 17.29 6.99 12.82
N LYS A 151 18.49 7.22 13.39
CA LYS A 151 19.01 8.57 13.65
C LYS A 151 19.07 9.41 12.37
N ASN A 152 19.52 8.83 11.26
CA ASN A 152 19.60 9.54 9.99
C ASN A 152 18.21 9.84 9.41
N LEU A 153 17.26 8.90 9.54
CA LEU A 153 15.88 9.11 9.09
C LEU A 153 15.17 10.21 9.92
N LYS A 154 15.28 10.17 11.25
CA LYS A 154 14.72 11.21 12.15
C LYS A 154 15.30 12.59 11.83
N SER A 155 16.63 12.67 11.64
CA SER A 155 17.31 13.91 11.24
C SER A 155 16.80 14.46 9.90
N LYS A 156 16.61 13.60 8.88
CA LYS A 156 16.05 14.01 7.59
C LYS A 156 14.59 14.45 7.66
N LEU A 157 13.79 13.78 8.49
CA LEU A 157 12.39 14.14 8.69
C LEU A 157 12.25 15.48 9.45
N GLY A 158 13.13 15.74 10.42
CA GLY A 158 13.11 16.97 11.20
C GLY A 158 11.88 17.14 12.09
N ASN A 159 11.16 16.05 12.39
CA ASN A 159 9.94 16.06 13.19
C ASN A 159 9.85 14.82 14.08
N ASP A 160 10.48 14.91 15.26
CA ASP A 160 10.56 13.80 16.22
C ASP A 160 9.20 13.39 16.77
N LEU A 161 8.28 14.35 16.98
CA LEU A 161 6.93 14.05 17.44
C LEU A 161 6.17 13.21 16.42
N LEU A 162 6.25 13.59 15.14
CA LEU A 162 5.62 12.84 14.07
C LEU A 162 6.24 11.45 13.93
N TRP A 163 7.57 11.34 13.99
CA TRP A 163 8.24 10.04 13.98
C TRP A 163 7.75 9.15 15.13
N ASN A 164 7.70 9.69 16.36
CA ASN A 164 7.23 8.93 17.51
C ASN A 164 5.79 8.45 17.30
N ASN A 165 4.90 9.33 16.84
CA ASN A 165 3.49 9.02 16.63
C ASN A 165 3.25 7.92 15.58
N ILE A 166 4.03 7.90 14.50
CA ILE A 166 3.80 6.95 13.39
C ILE A 166 4.65 5.68 13.52
N CYS A 167 5.88 5.79 14.03
CA CYS A 167 6.86 4.71 13.99
C CYS A 167 7.18 4.08 15.36
N GLU A 168 6.94 4.76 16.48
CA GLU A 168 7.36 4.29 17.82
C GLU A 168 6.17 3.96 18.73
N GLN A 169 5.02 4.61 18.54
CA GLN A 169 3.80 4.37 19.30
C GLN A 169 2.86 3.40 18.57
N PRO A 170 1.99 2.67 19.29
CA PRO A 170 0.92 1.90 18.67
C PRO A 170 0.01 2.81 17.84
N ILE A 171 -0.04 2.59 16.52
CA ILE A 171 -0.77 3.47 15.60
C ILE A 171 -2.26 3.62 15.96
N GLY A 172 -2.87 2.58 16.54
CA GLY A 172 -4.26 2.64 17.01
C GLY A 172 -4.50 3.68 18.11
N GLN A 173 -3.50 4.04 18.90
CA GLN A 173 -3.62 5.15 19.86
C GLN A 173 -3.72 6.49 19.11
N VAL A 174 -2.80 6.74 18.18
CA VAL A 174 -2.79 7.97 17.38
C VAL A 174 -4.07 8.13 16.55
N VAL A 175 -4.59 7.03 16.00
CA VAL A 175 -5.86 7.05 15.27
C VAL A 175 -7.04 7.41 16.19
N ARG A 176 -7.12 6.81 17.38
CA ARG A 176 -8.21 7.13 18.35
C ARG A 176 -8.16 8.56 18.86
N GLU A 177 -6.96 9.13 19.02
CA GLU A 177 -6.78 10.52 19.45
C GLU A 177 -7.14 11.54 18.36
N ARG A 178 -7.07 11.16 17.09
CA ARG A 178 -7.27 12.06 15.94
C ARG A 178 -8.65 12.00 15.32
N PHE A 179 -9.24 10.82 15.30
CA PHE A 179 -10.53 10.56 14.67
C PHE A 179 -11.52 10.15 15.77
N SER A 180 -12.76 10.58 15.65
CA SER A 180 -13.84 10.32 16.59
C SER A 180 -14.84 9.29 16.06
N ASP A 181 -15.04 9.25 14.74
CA ASP A 181 -15.95 8.30 14.09
C ASP A 181 -15.31 6.90 13.93
N ASP A 182 -16.01 5.85 14.36
CA ASP A 182 -15.47 4.48 14.36
C ASP A 182 -15.30 3.90 12.95
N LEU A 183 -16.13 4.28 11.98
CA LEU A 183 -15.92 3.84 10.59
C LEU A 183 -14.67 4.51 10.03
N VAL A 184 -14.50 5.82 10.25
CA VAL A 184 -13.29 6.53 9.80
C VAL A 184 -12.04 5.91 10.42
N ARG A 185 -12.05 5.65 11.73
CA ARG A 185 -10.97 4.92 12.42
C ARG A 185 -10.70 3.57 11.78
N GLY A 186 -11.73 2.79 11.47
CA GLY A 186 -11.62 1.48 10.83
C GLY A 186 -10.92 1.55 9.47
N VAL A 187 -11.26 2.55 8.65
CA VAL A 187 -10.59 2.78 7.36
C VAL A 187 -9.11 3.12 7.57
N VAL A 188 -8.80 4.08 8.44
CA VAL A 188 -7.40 4.49 8.69
C VAL A 188 -6.57 3.35 9.31
N LEU A 189 -7.17 2.52 10.18
CA LEU A 189 -6.51 1.36 10.76
C LEU A 189 -6.22 0.27 9.73
N THR A 190 -7.10 0.09 8.75
CA THR A 190 -6.87 -0.83 7.63
C THR A 190 -5.64 -0.39 6.84
N ASP A 191 -5.56 0.89 6.52
CA ASP A 191 -4.42 1.50 5.85
C ASP A 191 -3.14 1.36 6.67
N ALA A 192 -3.21 1.60 7.99
CA ALA A 192 -2.08 1.47 8.89
C ALA A 192 -1.54 0.02 9.04
N LEU A 193 -2.42 -0.98 8.91
CA LEU A 193 -2.04 -2.38 8.98
C LEU A 193 -1.42 -2.88 7.67
N ILE A 194 -2.00 -2.48 6.55
CA ILE A 194 -1.63 -2.99 5.22
C ILE A 194 -0.42 -2.23 4.65
N GLY A 195 -0.28 -0.95 5.00
CA GLY A 195 0.65 -0.03 4.36
C GLY A 195 0.04 0.55 3.07
N THR A 196 -0.02 1.88 2.99
CA THR A 196 -0.57 2.62 1.83
C THR A 196 0.49 3.40 1.10
#